data_AF-A0A382PIB0-F1
#
_entry.id   AF-A0A382PIB0-F1
#
_cell.length_a   1.000
_cell.length_b   1.000
_cell.length_c   1.000
_cell.angle_alpha   90.00
_cell.angle_beta   90.00
_cell.angle_gamma   90.00
#
_symmetry.space_group_name_H-M   'P 1'
#
loop_
_entity.id
_entity.type
_entity.pdbx_description
1 polymer ?
#
loop_
_entity_poly.entity_id
_entity_poly.type
_entity_poly.pdbx_seq_one_letter_code
_entity_poly.pdbx_strand_id
1 'polypeptide(L)'
;MKYAILSMIMAGSLVPAAPPLLATEPPAGLGVAELSRDKPVDFTREILPILRKNCLACHNARDADGELNLETPSTIAKGGESGVVVVPGNADKSQLMRHIRQIEKPFMPPRRNKVSAKKLTPRQLGLIRLWIDEGAKGEVPRVSQELNWRPLPAALTPIYTTAISPDGQYAACG
;
A
#
# COMPACT_ATOMS: atom_id res chain seq x y z
N MET A 1 70.89 58.22 0.38
CA MET A 1 69.90 58.14 -0.73
C MET A 1 68.80 57.18 -0.28
N LYS A 2 67.58 57.69 -0.14
CA LYS A 2 66.41 56.98 0.41
C LYS A 2 65.65 56.31 -0.73
N TYR A 3 65.33 55.01 -0.61
CA TYR A 3 64.25 54.40 -1.39
C TYR A 3 63.30 53.66 -0.46
N ALA A 4 62.06 54.12 -0.46
CA ALA A 4 60.97 53.66 0.37
C ALA A 4 60.40 52.35 -0.18
N ILE A 5 60.21 51.37 0.70
CA ILE A 5 59.58 50.09 0.38
C ILE A 5 58.07 50.27 0.58
N LEU A 6 57.33 50.28 -0.54
CA LEU A 6 55.88 50.40 -0.57
C LEU A 6 55.26 49.06 -0.19
N SER A 7 54.67 48.98 1.00
CA SER A 7 53.95 47.80 1.49
C SER A 7 52.56 47.76 0.88
N MET A 8 52.31 46.79 0.00
CA MET A 8 51.02 46.55 -0.65
C MET A 8 50.22 45.54 0.20
N ILE A 9 49.27 46.03 0.99
CA ILE A 9 48.34 45.20 1.75
C ILE A 9 47.26 44.69 0.77
N MET A 10 47.32 43.41 0.42
CA MET A 10 46.24 42.72 -0.27
C MET A 10 45.14 42.39 0.73
N ALA A 11 44.02 43.11 0.65
CA ALA A 11 42.80 42.77 1.37
C ALA A 11 42.16 41.53 0.72
N GLY A 12 42.30 40.37 1.38
CA GLY A 12 41.63 39.13 0.98
C GLY A 12 40.13 39.18 1.32
N SER A 13 39.29 39.28 0.30
CA SER A 13 37.84 39.14 0.44
C SER A 13 37.50 37.67 0.72
N LEU A 14 37.08 37.37 1.94
CA LEU A 14 36.45 36.10 2.30
C LEU A 14 35.09 35.99 1.60
N VAL A 15 35.04 35.17 0.56
CA VAL A 15 33.77 34.73 -0.05
C VAL A 15 33.16 33.69 0.90
N PRO A 16 31.92 33.88 1.41
CA PRO A 16 31.27 32.88 2.24
C PRO A 16 30.96 31.65 1.37
N ALA A 17 31.50 30.50 1.77
CA ALA A 17 31.20 29.22 1.14
C ALA A 17 29.71 28.89 1.36
N ALA A 18 28.93 28.91 0.28
CA ALA A 18 27.57 28.41 0.30
C ALA A 18 27.58 26.92 0.68
N PRO A 19 26.73 26.46 1.62
CA PRO A 19 26.64 25.05 1.97
C PRO A 19 26.26 24.25 0.71
N PRO A 20 26.87 23.07 0.49
CA PRO A 20 26.56 22.25 -0.67
C PRO A 20 25.08 21.87 -0.60
N LEU A 21 24.34 22.19 -1.67
CA LEU A 21 23.02 21.64 -1.94
C LEU A 21 23.20 20.12 -2.01
N LEU A 22 22.84 19.42 -0.93
CA LEU A 22 22.70 17.97 -0.90
C LEU A 22 21.69 17.59 -1.99
N ALA A 23 22.20 17.11 -3.11
CA ALA A 23 21.38 16.48 -4.14
C ALA A 23 20.74 15.25 -3.50
N THR A 24 19.45 15.34 -3.17
CA THR A 24 18.67 14.18 -2.76
C THR A 24 18.62 13.23 -3.95
N GLU A 25 19.32 12.11 -3.88
CA GLU A 25 19.23 11.07 -4.90
C GLU A 25 17.76 10.68 -5.12
N PRO A 26 17.31 10.55 -6.39
CA PRO A 26 15.93 10.18 -6.67
C PRO A 26 15.63 8.80 -6.06
N PRO A 27 14.45 8.62 -5.43
CA PRO A 27 14.13 7.38 -4.76
C PRO A 27 14.14 6.21 -5.76
N ALA A 28 14.82 5.12 -5.40
CA ALA A 28 15.04 3.93 -6.26
C ALA A 28 13.75 3.17 -6.67
N GLY A 29 12.56 3.66 -6.35
CA GLY A 29 11.29 3.02 -6.64
C GLY A 29 10.10 3.96 -6.50
N LEU A 30 8.89 3.41 -6.54
CA LEU A 30 7.67 4.18 -6.32
C LEU A 30 7.72 4.92 -4.98
N GLY A 31 7.30 6.19 -5.02
CA GLY A 31 7.24 7.05 -3.83
C GLY A 31 6.28 6.48 -2.79
N VAL A 32 6.65 6.60 -1.52
CA VAL A 32 5.85 6.18 -0.37
C VAL A 32 5.40 7.45 0.33
N ALA A 33 4.09 7.63 0.53
CA ALA A 33 3.60 8.77 1.28
C ALA A 33 3.85 8.53 2.77
N GLU A 34 4.42 9.53 3.46
CA GLU A 34 4.49 9.50 4.91
C GLU A 34 3.11 9.81 5.50
N LEU A 35 2.68 8.96 6.43
CA LEU A 35 1.35 9.03 7.03
C LEU A 35 1.51 9.23 8.54
N SER A 36 1.16 10.42 9.02
CA SER A 36 1.01 10.69 10.46
C SER A 36 -0.46 10.57 10.84
N ARG A 37 -0.77 9.81 11.90
CA ARG A 37 -2.14 9.58 12.38
C ARG A 37 -2.14 9.18 13.86
N ASP A 38 -3.27 9.39 14.52
CA ASP A 38 -3.45 9.09 15.95
C ASP A 38 -3.86 7.63 16.22
N LYS A 39 -4.40 6.94 15.21
CA LYS A 39 -4.91 5.56 15.34
C LYS A 39 -4.03 4.60 14.53
N PRO A 40 -3.75 3.39 15.05
CA PRO A 40 -3.06 2.35 14.29
C PRO A 40 -3.81 1.98 13.02
N VAL A 41 -3.09 1.45 12.03
CA VAL A 41 -3.66 0.95 10.79
C VAL A 41 -4.52 -0.28 11.06
N ASP A 42 -5.78 -0.23 10.61
CA ASP A 42 -6.66 -1.40 10.66
C ASP A 42 -6.40 -2.30 9.45
N PHE A 43 -5.85 -3.49 9.68
CA PHE A 43 -5.56 -4.43 8.60
C PHE A 43 -6.80 -4.77 7.77
N THR A 44 -7.91 -5.11 8.40
CA THR A 44 -9.12 -5.59 7.70
C THR A 44 -9.80 -4.49 6.90
N ARG A 45 -9.80 -3.26 7.44
CA ARG A 45 -10.46 -2.12 6.80
C ARG A 45 -9.60 -1.36 5.81
N GLU A 46 -8.28 -1.30 6.03
CA GLU A 46 -7.38 -0.44 5.25
C GLU A 46 -6.40 -1.22 4.37
N ILE A 47 -5.83 -2.33 4.87
CA ILE A 47 -4.80 -3.10 4.14
C ILE A 47 -5.43 -4.16 3.25
N LEU A 48 -6.36 -4.96 3.80
CA LEU A 48 -6.97 -6.08 3.11
C LEU A 48 -7.69 -5.69 1.81
N PRO A 49 -8.38 -4.52 1.68
CA PRO A 49 -8.93 -4.10 0.40
C PRO A 49 -7.85 -3.84 -0.67
N ILE A 50 -6.66 -3.36 -0.27
CA ILE A 50 -5.52 -3.15 -1.18
C ILE A 50 -5.01 -4.51 -1.65
N LEU A 51 -4.82 -5.46 -0.73
CA LEU A 51 -4.35 -6.81 -1.04
C LEU A 51 -5.37 -7.57 -1.90
N ARG A 52 -6.66 -7.52 -1.57
CA ARG A 52 -7.75 -8.13 -2.35
C ARG A 52 -7.73 -7.70 -3.81
N LYS A 53 -7.54 -6.40 -4.04
CA LYS A 53 -7.58 -5.81 -5.38
C LYS A 53 -6.33 -6.11 -6.21
N ASN A 54 -5.16 -6.26 -5.58
CA ASN A 54 -3.88 -6.24 -6.31
C ASN A 54 -3.03 -7.51 -6.13
N CYS A 55 -3.34 -8.37 -5.15
CA CYS A 55 -2.45 -9.44 -4.71
C CYS A 55 -3.17 -10.80 -4.58
N LEU A 56 -4.36 -10.82 -3.99
CA LEU A 56 -5.04 -12.08 -3.64
C LEU A 56 -5.55 -12.89 -4.84
N ALA A 57 -5.42 -12.38 -6.06
CA ALA A 57 -5.69 -13.21 -7.24
C ALA A 57 -4.61 -14.30 -7.48
N CYS A 58 -3.40 -14.12 -6.94
CA CYS A 58 -2.26 -15.02 -7.13
C CYS A 58 -1.56 -15.42 -5.82
N HIS A 59 -1.84 -14.74 -4.71
CA HIS A 59 -1.21 -14.99 -3.40
C HIS A 59 -2.28 -15.20 -2.31
N ASN A 60 -2.99 -16.31 -2.40
CA ASN A 60 -4.05 -16.72 -1.49
C ASN A 60 -3.90 -18.21 -1.10
N ALA A 61 -4.82 -18.77 -0.31
CA ALA A 61 -4.72 -20.17 0.13
C ALA A 61 -4.82 -21.22 -1.00
N ARG A 62 -5.46 -20.89 -2.12
CA ARG A 62 -5.73 -21.79 -3.25
C ARG A 62 -4.71 -21.62 -4.37
N ASP A 63 -4.45 -20.37 -4.73
CA ASP A 63 -3.45 -19.97 -5.73
C ASP A 63 -2.36 -19.21 -4.98
N ALA A 64 -1.28 -19.91 -4.64
CA ALA A 64 -0.18 -19.41 -3.81
C ALA A 64 1.11 -19.36 -4.63
N ASP A 65 1.20 -18.43 -5.59
CA ASP A 65 2.44 -18.21 -6.33
C ASP A 65 3.58 -17.92 -5.34
N GLY A 66 4.68 -18.67 -5.44
CA GLY A 66 5.80 -18.62 -4.49
C GLY A 66 5.41 -19.04 -3.07
N GLU A 67 4.42 -19.92 -2.92
CA GLU A 67 3.88 -20.45 -1.65
C GLU A 67 3.40 -19.36 -0.66
N LEU A 68 3.09 -18.16 -1.17
CA LEU A 68 2.78 -17.00 -0.35
C LEU A 68 1.28 -16.77 -0.23
N ASN A 69 0.78 -16.74 1.01
CA ASN A 69 -0.61 -16.39 1.31
C ASN A 69 -0.74 -15.04 2.04
N LEU A 70 -1.32 -14.05 1.35
CA LEU A 70 -1.50 -12.68 1.86
C LEU A 70 -2.90 -12.39 2.45
N GLU A 71 -3.74 -13.40 2.69
CA GLU A 71 -5.13 -13.22 3.13
C GLU A 71 -5.24 -12.67 4.56
N THR A 72 -4.32 -13.04 5.44
CA THR A 72 -4.34 -12.66 6.86
C THR A 72 -2.95 -12.31 7.38
N PRO A 73 -2.81 -11.48 8.44
CA PRO A 73 -1.50 -11.22 9.04
C PRO A 73 -0.80 -12.50 9.52
N SER A 74 -1.56 -13.47 10.04
CA SER A 74 -1.03 -14.77 10.45
C SER A 74 -0.43 -15.57 9.28
N THR A 75 -1.07 -15.56 8.11
CA THR A 75 -0.54 -16.23 6.92
C THR A 75 0.64 -15.47 6.33
N ILE A 76 0.60 -14.14 6.33
CA ILE A 76 1.71 -13.27 5.89
C ILE A 76 2.96 -13.53 6.74
N ALA A 77 2.80 -13.69 8.06
CA ALA A 77 3.90 -13.97 8.98
C ALA A 77 4.61 -15.30 8.73
N LYS A 78 3.94 -16.27 8.09
CA LYS A 78 4.57 -17.55 7.69
C LYS A 78 5.55 -17.38 6.53
N GLY A 79 5.42 -16.30 5.74
CA GLY A 79 6.22 -16.08 4.55
C GLY A 79 5.77 -16.92 3.36
N GLY A 80 6.70 -17.13 2.42
CA GLY A 80 6.54 -18.01 1.26
C GLY A 80 7.84 -18.75 0.94
N GLU A 81 7.98 -19.24 -0.28
CA GLU A 81 9.14 -20.00 -0.77
C GLU A 81 10.47 -19.23 -0.59
N SER A 82 10.42 -17.89 -0.76
CA SER A 82 11.58 -16.99 -0.55
C SER A 82 11.83 -16.61 0.92
N GLY A 83 11.14 -17.26 1.86
CA GLY A 83 11.24 -17.03 3.30
C GLY A 83 10.37 -15.87 3.79
N VAL A 84 10.90 -15.09 4.74
CA VAL A 84 10.18 -14.01 5.42
C VAL A 84 9.88 -12.85 4.46
N VAL A 85 8.59 -12.58 4.25
CA VAL A 85 8.12 -11.52 3.33
C VAL A 85 7.89 -10.19 4.04
N VAL A 86 7.46 -10.23 5.30
CA VAL A 86 7.26 -9.06 6.16
C VAL A 86 8.06 -9.21 7.44
N VAL A 87 8.83 -8.18 7.77
CA VAL A 87 9.58 -8.06 9.02
C VAL A 87 8.83 -7.06 9.92
N PRO A 88 8.09 -7.53 10.93
CA PRO A 88 7.35 -6.65 11.85
C PRO A 88 8.25 -5.58 12.46
N GLY A 89 7.81 -4.32 12.43
CA GLY A 89 8.55 -3.18 12.95
C GLY A 89 9.65 -2.66 12.01
N ASN A 90 9.82 -3.25 10.82
CA ASN A 90 10.82 -2.79 9.86
C ASN A 90 10.38 -3.01 8.40
N ALA A 91 9.64 -2.03 7.87
CA ALA A 91 9.19 -2.03 6.49
C ALA A 91 10.35 -2.02 5.49
N ASP A 92 11.47 -1.36 5.81
CA ASP A 92 12.62 -1.26 4.90
C ASP A 92 13.36 -2.60 4.73
N LYS A 93 13.31 -3.48 5.73
CA LYS A 93 13.83 -4.86 5.64
C LYS A 93 12.82 -5.87 5.10
N SER A 94 11.58 -5.46 4.84
CA SER A 94 10.52 -6.36 4.37
C SER A 94 10.60 -6.55 2.85
N GLN A 95 10.71 -7.80 2.38
CA GLN A 95 10.74 -8.11 0.95
C GLN A 95 9.47 -7.60 0.23
N LEU A 96 8.31 -7.66 0.91
CA LEU A 96 7.05 -7.13 0.40
C LEU A 96 7.22 -5.71 -0.14
N MET A 97 7.84 -4.82 0.65
CA MET A 97 8.07 -3.42 0.28
C MET A 97 8.99 -3.28 -0.94
N ARG A 98 10.01 -4.12 -1.05
CA ARG A 98 10.96 -4.10 -2.18
C ARG A 98 10.25 -4.44 -3.50
N HIS A 99 9.36 -5.43 -3.49
CA HIS A 99 8.60 -5.85 -4.67
C HIS A 99 7.49 -4.85 -5.06
N ILE A 100 6.69 -4.38 -4.09
CA ILE A 100 5.55 -3.48 -4.37
C ILE A 100 5.99 -2.04 -4.71
N ARG A 101 7.17 -1.61 -4.24
CA ARG A 101 7.80 -0.34 -4.66
C ARG A 101 8.53 -0.45 -6.00
N GLN A 102 8.60 -1.65 -6.59
CA GLN A 102 9.32 -1.93 -7.83
C GLN A 102 10.83 -1.63 -7.75
N ILE A 103 11.43 -1.88 -6.59
CA ILE A 103 12.88 -1.74 -6.37
C ILE A 103 13.60 -3.00 -6.85
N GLU A 104 13.02 -4.17 -6.60
CA GLU A 104 13.62 -5.47 -6.94
C GLU A 104 12.62 -6.38 -7.65
N LYS A 105 13.12 -7.15 -8.63
CA LYS A 105 12.33 -8.14 -9.36
C LYS A 105 12.11 -9.41 -8.50
N PRO A 106 10.98 -10.12 -8.69
CA PRO A 106 9.87 -9.75 -9.56
C PRO A 106 9.10 -8.53 -9.02
N PHE A 107 8.68 -7.65 -9.93
CA PHE A 107 7.88 -6.48 -9.54
C PHE A 107 6.45 -6.89 -9.28
N MET A 108 5.86 -6.37 -8.20
CA MET A 108 4.47 -6.63 -7.85
C MET A 108 3.62 -5.35 -7.88
N PRO A 109 2.42 -5.38 -8.49
CA PRO A 109 1.92 -6.45 -9.37
C PRO A 109 2.74 -6.56 -10.68
N PRO A 110 2.79 -7.75 -11.32
CA PRO A 110 3.50 -7.93 -12.59
C PRO A 110 2.91 -7.03 -13.69
N ARG A 111 3.77 -6.46 -14.56
CA ARG A 111 3.32 -5.55 -15.62
C ARG A 111 2.31 -6.16 -16.59
N ARG A 112 2.40 -7.48 -16.82
CA ARG A 112 1.52 -8.25 -17.71
C ARG A 112 0.66 -9.25 -16.93
N ASN A 113 0.05 -8.80 -15.83
CA ASN A 113 -0.89 -9.64 -15.08
C ASN A 113 -2.25 -9.70 -15.80
N LYS A 114 -2.96 -10.83 -15.66
CA LYS A 114 -4.27 -11.08 -16.31
C LYS A 114 -5.47 -10.53 -15.52
N VAL A 115 -5.21 -9.92 -14.37
CA VAL A 115 -6.23 -9.55 -13.37
C VAL A 115 -6.39 -8.04 -13.20
N SER A 116 -5.76 -7.26 -14.09
CA SER A 116 -5.80 -5.80 -14.08
C SER A 116 -5.36 -5.16 -12.75
N ALA A 117 -4.50 -5.86 -11.99
CA ALA A 117 -3.85 -5.33 -10.80
C ALA A 117 -2.92 -4.18 -11.22
N LYS A 118 -3.03 -3.05 -10.52
CA LYS A 118 -2.28 -1.82 -10.84
C LYS A 118 -1.15 -1.63 -9.83
N LYS A 119 -0.13 -0.86 -10.25
CA LYS A 119 0.88 -0.36 -9.30
C LYS A 119 0.18 0.38 -8.16
N LEU A 120 0.67 0.20 -6.95
CA LEU A 120 0.10 0.85 -5.78
C LEU A 120 0.38 2.35 -5.81
N THR A 121 -0.56 3.14 -5.30
CA THR A 121 -0.36 4.58 -5.13
C THR A 121 0.56 4.86 -3.95
N PRO A 122 1.22 6.04 -3.89
CA PRO A 122 2.05 6.40 -2.76
C PRO A 122 1.36 6.28 -1.40
N ARG A 123 0.07 6.60 -1.34
CA ARG A 123 -0.76 6.46 -0.13
C ARG A 123 -1.01 4.99 0.25
N GLN A 124 -1.24 4.12 -0.72
CA GLN A 124 -1.39 2.68 -0.46
C GLN A 124 -0.07 2.06 0.02
N LEU A 125 1.05 2.46 -0.58
CA LEU A 125 2.38 2.06 -0.12
C LEU A 125 2.65 2.57 1.30
N GLY A 126 2.28 3.81 1.60
CA GLY A 126 2.41 4.40 2.94
C GLY A 126 1.59 3.67 3.99
N LEU A 127 0.37 3.25 3.65
CA LEU A 127 -0.48 2.44 4.53
C LEU A 127 0.16 1.09 4.86
N ILE A 128 0.67 0.38 3.85
CA ILE A 128 1.34 -0.90 4.04
C ILE A 128 2.63 -0.73 4.84
N ARG A 129 3.45 0.29 4.53
CA ARG A 129 4.65 0.63 5.30
C ARG A 129 4.32 0.83 6.77
N LEU A 130 3.39 1.75 7.06
CA LEU A 130 3.00 2.07 8.43
C LEU A 130 2.47 0.85 9.17
N TRP A 131 1.62 0.03 8.54
CA TRP A 131 1.14 -1.21 9.13
C TRP A 131 2.28 -2.19 9.49
N ILE A 132 3.29 -2.32 8.63
CA ILE A 132 4.46 -3.16 8.92
C ILE A 132 5.25 -2.58 10.10
N ASP A 133 5.50 -1.27 10.08
CA ASP A 133 6.25 -0.56 11.13
C ASP A 133 5.53 -0.59 12.49
N GLU A 134 4.19 -0.65 12.51
CA GLU A 134 3.36 -0.88 13.69
C GLU A 134 3.35 -2.35 14.18
N GLY A 135 4.11 -3.22 13.51
CA GLY A 135 4.31 -4.62 13.89
C GLY A 135 3.47 -5.63 13.10
N ALA A 136 2.91 -5.22 11.95
CA ALA A 136 2.18 -6.09 11.03
C ALA A 136 1.05 -6.90 11.69
N LYS A 137 0.36 -6.29 12.66
CA LYS A 137 -0.69 -6.94 13.46
C LYS A 137 -2.06 -6.81 12.81
N GLY A 138 -3.00 -7.65 13.25
CA GLY A 138 -4.40 -7.59 12.87
C GLY A 138 -4.98 -8.98 12.69
N GLU A 139 -6.29 -9.03 12.60
CA GLU A 139 -7.01 -10.27 12.33
C GLU A 139 -8.05 -10.00 11.26
N VAL A 140 -8.20 -10.95 10.35
CA VAL A 140 -9.37 -11.03 9.49
C VAL A 140 -10.33 -11.96 10.22
N PRO A 141 -11.37 -11.43 10.90
CA PRO A 141 -12.33 -12.28 11.54
C PRO A 141 -12.88 -13.23 10.49
N ARG A 142 -12.74 -14.53 10.75
CA ARG A 142 -13.43 -15.53 9.95
C ARG A 142 -14.90 -15.21 10.19
N VAL A 143 -15.58 -14.67 9.19
CA VAL A 143 -17.03 -14.48 9.24
C VAL A 143 -17.64 -15.88 9.10
N SER A 144 -17.46 -16.72 10.12
CA SER A 144 -18.51 -17.59 10.62
C SER A 144 -19.38 -16.71 11.52
N GLN A 145 -19.86 -15.57 11.01
CA GLN A 145 -21.10 -15.09 11.57
C GLN A 145 -22.08 -16.20 11.25
N GLU A 146 -22.59 -16.84 12.30
CA GLU A 146 -23.77 -17.67 12.18
C GLU A 146 -24.79 -16.79 11.45
N LEU A 147 -24.96 -17.08 10.16
CA LEU A 147 -25.98 -16.43 9.37
C LEU A 147 -27.27 -16.91 10.02
N ASN A 148 -27.85 -16.07 10.87
CA ASN A 148 -29.14 -16.32 11.46
C ASN A 148 -30.18 -16.13 10.35
N TRP A 149 -30.26 -17.14 9.48
CA TRP A 149 -31.25 -17.21 8.43
C TRP A 149 -32.61 -17.21 9.10
N ARG A 150 -33.36 -16.14 8.87
CA ARG A 150 -34.75 -16.05 9.31
C ARG A 150 -35.63 -16.46 8.13
N PRO A 151 -36.68 -17.27 8.35
CA PRO A 151 -37.67 -17.51 7.31
C PRO A 151 -38.24 -16.17 6.86
N LEU A 152 -38.48 -16.03 5.56
CA LEU A 152 -39.17 -14.86 5.02
C LEU A 152 -40.55 -14.79 5.70
N PRO A 153 -40.95 -13.62 6.24
CA PRO A 153 -42.27 -13.47 6.83
C PRO A 153 -43.35 -13.85 5.82
N ALA A 154 -44.38 -14.59 6.25
CA ALA A 154 -45.52 -14.90 5.38
C ALA A 154 -46.28 -13.66 4.90
N ALA A 155 -46.11 -12.53 5.62
CA ALA A 155 -46.64 -11.22 5.23
C ALA A 155 -45.78 -10.49 4.19
N LEU A 156 -44.63 -11.04 3.80
CA LEU A 156 -43.85 -10.48 2.71
C LEU A 156 -44.59 -10.78 1.40
N THR A 157 -45.20 -9.75 0.81
CA THR A 157 -45.75 -9.79 -0.55
C THR A 157 -44.66 -9.31 -1.51
N PRO A 158 -43.82 -10.21 -2.06
CA PRO A 158 -42.82 -9.82 -3.04
C PRO A 158 -43.50 -9.29 -4.30
N ILE A 159 -42.92 -8.26 -4.88
CA ILE A 159 -43.23 -7.81 -6.23
C ILE A 159 -42.46 -8.73 -7.17
N TYR A 160 -43.16 -9.51 -7.98
CA TYR A 160 -42.55 -10.45 -8.93
C TYR A 160 -42.30 -9.82 -10.29
N THR A 161 -43.02 -8.74 -10.61
CA THR A 161 -42.90 -8.05 -11.90
C THR A 161 -42.89 -6.55 -11.72
N THR A 162 -42.14 -5.86 -12.57
CA THR A 162 -42.18 -4.41 -12.66
C THR A 162 -42.08 -4.01 -14.12
N ALA A 163 -42.98 -3.14 -14.56
CA ALA A 163 -42.91 -2.48 -15.86
C ALA A 163 -42.68 -0.99 -15.63
N ILE A 164 -41.76 -0.39 -16.38
CA ILE A 164 -41.44 1.04 -16.33
C ILE A 164 -41.78 1.65 -17.69
N SER A 165 -42.41 2.82 -17.71
CA SER A 165 -42.70 3.54 -18.95
C SER A 165 -41.41 3.92 -19.69
N PRO A 166 -41.43 4.06 -21.04
CA PRO A 166 -40.22 4.37 -21.81
C PRO A 166 -39.53 5.69 -21.41
N ASP A 167 -40.30 6.64 -20.88
CA ASP A 167 -39.82 7.94 -20.36
C ASP A 167 -39.37 7.88 -18.89
N GLY A 168 -39.51 6.72 -18.23
CA GLY A 168 -39.11 6.49 -16.84
C GLY A 168 -40.00 7.14 -15.78
N GLN A 169 -41.10 7.80 -16.16
CA GLN A 169 -41.94 8.53 -15.21
C GLN A 169 -42.91 7.66 -14.43
N TYR A 170 -43.25 6.48 -14.94
CA TYR A 170 -44.23 5.60 -14.33
C TYR A 170 -43.68 4.19 -14.15
N ALA A 171 -44.04 3.56 -13.03
CA ALA A 171 -43.80 2.15 -12.79
C ALA A 171 -45.09 1.48 -12.34
N ALA A 172 -45.36 0.29 -12.89
CA ALA A 172 -46.38 -0.64 -12.40
C ALA A 172 -45.66 -1.85 -11.79
N CYS A 173 -46.08 -2.26 -10.59
CA CYS A 173 -45.53 -3.41 -9.87
C CYS A 173 -46.64 -4.37 -9.46
N GLY A 174 -46.34 -5.67 -9.46
CA GLY A 174 -47.26 -6.74 -9.09
C GLY A 174 -46.55 -8.04 -8.74
#